data_AF-A0AAU8K776-F1
#
_entry.id   AF-A0AAU8K776-F1
#
_cell.length_a   1.000
_cell.length_b   1.000
_cell.length_c   1.000
_cell.angle_alpha   90.00
_cell.angle_beta   90.00
_cell.angle_gamma   90.00
#
_symmetry.space_group_name_H-M   'P 1'
#
loop_
_entity.id
_entity.type
_entity.pdbx_description
1 polymer ?
#
loop_
_entity_poly.entity_id
_entity_poly.type
_entity_poly.pdbx_seq_one_letter_code
_entity_poly.pdbx_strand_id
1 'polypeptide(L)'
;MSSFTPLADRSDWYPAFRQRHLDSYRATGVPAAAAELLVDQLLDPAQDWTAVAVTDGNGRRIGQAVVGVIDPQGRSIGRIVDLWTDPAEDPTGDHHRAARAWAQAWCTEHAARRVAVRLAEPHPSFAGYPVRSQTRYKALASPTAAAAGRADGVTTRPMTGAEYPAWVAGEQESYIADIVRSGTKTAEEARKQAEQEFLELLPDGPATADTAILVIEADGAQVGVVWLRHGYLPGVSYLYTVAVHPEHRGRGFGRAAMAVADETSAAAGDLGLMFNVFGGNDVAMNLYTSAGYLVLEESRSIDLAPANGRE
;
A
#
# COMPACT_ATOMS: atom_id res chain seq x y z
N MET A 1 -23.51 -26.01 -9.05
CA MET A 1 -23.61 -24.55 -9.24
C MET A 1 -23.26 -23.91 -7.91
N SER A 2 -22.48 -22.82 -7.91
CA SER A 2 -22.18 -22.08 -6.67
C SER A 2 -23.42 -21.31 -6.20
N SER A 3 -23.64 -21.26 -4.89
CA SER A 3 -24.58 -20.32 -4.27
C SER A 3 -23.88 -19.43 -3.25
N PHE A 4 -24.49 -18.27 -2.99
CA PHE A 4 -23.97 -17.23 -2.11
C PHE A 4 -24.99 -16.96 -1.02
N THR A 5 -24.67 -17.38 0.21
CA THR A 5 -25.56 -17.23 1.36
C THR A 5 -25.01 -16.17 2.30
N PRO A 6 -25.81 -15.19 2.77
CA PRO A 6 -25.33 -14.17 3.68
C PRO A 6 -24.66 -14.75 4.94
N LEU A 7 -23.51 -14.19 5.32
CA LEU A 7 -22.87 -14.42 6.61
C LEU A 7 -23.26 -13.26 7.53
N ALA A 8 -24.30 -13.47 8.32
CA ALA A 8 -24.92 -12.43 9.13
C ALA A 8 -24.06 -12.01 10.33
N ASP A 9 -23.28 -12.93 10.89
CA ASP A 9 -22.36 -12.62 12.00
C ASP A 9 -20.92 -12.48 11.49
N ARG A 10 -20.24 -11.41 11.91
CA ARG A 10 -18.83 -11.19 11.66
C ARG A 10 -17.99 -12.35 12.19
N SER A 11 -18.40 -12.99 13.29
CA SER A 11 -17.70 -14.16 13.84
C SER A 11 -17.58 -15.33 12.86
N ASP A 12 -18.44 -15.41 11.84
CA ASP A 12 -18.49 -16.54 10.90
C ASP A 12 -17.39 -16.52 9.83
N TRP A 13 -16.74 -15.37 9.60
CA TRP A 13 -15.74 -15.21 8.53
C TRP A 13 -14.48 -14.48 8.99
N TYR A 14 -14.61 -13.61 9.99
CA TYR A 14 -13.55 -12.71 10.42
C TYR A 14 -12.32 -13.42 10.99
N PRO A 15 -12.41 -14.45 11.86
CA PRO A 15 -11.22 -15.10 12.41
C PRO A 15 -10.32 -15.71 11.33
N ALA A 16 -10.90 -16.36 10.32
CA ALA A 16 -10.16 -16.95 9.22
C ALA A 16 -9.53 -15.88 8.31
N PHE A 17 -10.26 -14.80 8.01
CA PHE A 17 -9.73 -13.64 7.28
C PHE A 17 -8.52 -13.03 8.00
N ARG A 18 -8.67 -12.78 9.30
CA ARG A 18 -7.63 -12.19 10.16
C ARG A 18 -6.38 -13.04 10.17
N GLN A 19 -6.53 -14.35 10.38
CA GLN A 19 -5.41 -15.28 10.43
C GLN A 19 -4.62 -15.29 9.12
N ARG A 20 -5.29 -15.36 7.96
CA ARG A 20 -4.62 -15.35 6.65
C ARG A 20 -3.80 -14.07 6.41
N HIS A 21 -4.32 -12.90 6.80
CA HIS A 21 -3.57 -11.64 6.66
C HIS A 21 -2.36 -11.59 7.61
N LEU A 22 -2.52 -12.02 8.86
CA LEU A 22 -1.40 -12.10 9.79
C LEU A 22 -0.31 -13.04 9.31
N ASP A 23 -0.68 -14.22 8.80
CA ASP A 23 0.27 -15.19 8.26
C ASP A 23 1.02 -14.61 7.06
N SER A 24 0.32 -13.93 6.16
CA SER A 24 0.92 -13.27 5.00
C SER A 24 1.89 -12.16 5.40
N TYR A 25 1.50 -11.25 6.30
CA TYR A 25 2.38 -10.17 6.76
C TYR A 25 3.61 -10.73 7.51
N ARG A 26 3.43 -11.72 8.38
CA ARG A 26 4.55 -12.35 9.12
C ARG A 26 5.50 -13.08 8.17
N ALA A 27 4.99 -13.71 7.11
CA ALA A 27 5.83 -14.36 6.09
C ALA A 27 6.74 -13.38 5.35
N THR A 28 6.37 -12.10 5.26
CA THR A 28 7.23 -11.04 4.70
C THR A 28 8.23 -10.45 5.71
N GLY A 29 8.20 -10.90 6.96
CA GLY A 29 9.11 -10.45 8.02
C GLY A 29 8.62 -9.21 8.79
N VAL A 30 7.34 -8.84 8.68
CA VAL A 30 6.75 -7.77 9.50
C VAL A 30 6.70 -8.20 10.97
N PRO A 31 7.11 -7.35 11.93
CA PRO A 31 7.02 -7.66 13.35
C PRO A 31 5.59 -7.98 13.78
N ALA A 32 5.41 -8.92 14.70
CA ALA A 32 4.08 -9.39 15.10
C ALA A 32 3.14 -8.25 15.51
N ALA A 33 3.59 -7.33 16.37
CA ALA A 33 2.78 -6.19 16.80
C ALA A 33 2.39 -5.23 15.65
N ALA A 34 3.28 -5.03 14.67
CA ALA A 34 2.97 -4.24 13.48
C ALA A 34 1.97 -4.96 12.57
N ALA A 35 2.09 -6.29 12.42
CA ALA A 35 1.13 -7.09 11.66
C ALA A 35 -0.28 -7.06 12.28
N GLU A 36 -0.39 -7.15 13.61
CA GLU A 36 -1.68 -7.00 14.31
C GLU A 36 -2.31 -5.64 14.01
N LEU A 37 -1.54 -4.55 14.13
CA LEU A 37 -2.04 -3.19 13.90
C LEU A 37 -2.45 -2.96 12.43
N LEU A 38 -1.69 -3.48 11.47
CA LEU A 38 -2.05 -3.42 10.05
C LEU A 38 -3.38 -4.12 9.76
N VAL A 39 -3.59 -5.30 10.35
CA VAL A 39 -4.84 -6.03 10.18
C VAL A 39 -5.99 -5.27 10.83
N ASP A 40 -5.81 -4.74 12.04
CA ASP A 40 -6.83 -3.96 12.72
C ASP A 40 -7.22 -2.71 11.90
N GLN A 41 -6.25 -1.98 11.33
CA GLN A 41 -6.50 -0.84 10.42
C GLN A 41 -7.22 -1.24 9.13
N LEU A 42 -6.90 -2.41 8.56
CA LEU A 42 -7.62 -2.94 7.38
C LEU A 42 -9.12 -3.16 7.68
N LEU A 43 -9.44 -3.40 8.94
CA LEU A 43 -10.75 -3.78 9.44
C LEU A 43 -11.55 -2.63 10.06
N ASP A 44 -10.96 -1.43 10.16
CA ASP A 44 -11.66 -0.23 10.63
C ASP A 44 -13.01 0.01 9.90
N PRO A 45 -13.10 -0.11 8.56
CA PRO A 45 -14.37 0.05 7.85
C PRO A 45 -15.21 -1.24 7.78
N ALA A 46 -14.86 -2.31 8.51
CA ALA A 46 -15.45 -3.64 8.30
C ALA A 46 -16.94 -3.76 8.67
N GLN A 47 -17.47 -2.82 9.44
CA GLN A 47 -18.90 -2.77 9.78
C GLN A 47 -19.81 -2.53 8.55
N ASP A 48 -19.27 -1.91 7.50
CA ASP A 48 -20.02 -1.55 6.28
C ASP A 48 -19.87 -2.59 5.16
N TRP A 49 -19.31 -3.76 5.47
CA TRP A 49 -19.06 -4.81 4.49
C TRP A 49 -20.19 -5.83 4.43
N THR A 50 -20.42 -6.37 3.24
CA THR A 50 -21.30 -7.50 2.99
C THR A 50 -20.47 -8.77 2.82
N ALA A 51 -20.75 -9.78 3.64
CA ALA A 51 -20.09 -11.08 3.58
C ALA A 51 -21.06 -12.18 3.15
N VAL A 52 -20.59 -13.08 2.29
CA VAL A 52 -21.34 -14.29 1.86
C VAL A 52 -20.47 -15.53 1.96
N ALA A 53 -21.09 -16.65 2.32
CA ALA A 53 -20.51 -17.98 2.18
C ALA A 53 -20.57 -18.40 0.71
N VAL A 54 -19.45 -18.91 0.19
CA VAL A 54 -19.42 -19.61 -1.10
C VAL A 54 -19.70 -21.08 -0.80
N THR A 55 -20.79 -21.61 -1.37
CA THR A 55 -21.17 -23.02 -1.16
C THR A 55 -21.12 -23.83 -2.45
N ASP A 56 -20.81 -25.12 -2.32
CA ASP A 56 -20.88 -26.09 -3.40
C ASP A 56 -22.34 -26.44 -3.77
N GLY A 57 -22.52 -27.32 -4.76
CA GLY A 57 -23.84 -27.74 -5.23
C GLY A 57 -24.70 -28.49 -4.20
N ASN A 58 -24.11 -28.92 -3.08
CA ASN A 58 -24.79 -29.59 -1.98
C ASN A 58 -25.07 -28.63 -0.80
N GLY A 59 -24.75 -27.34 -0.95
CA GLY A 59 -24.94 -26.33 0.09
C GLY A 59 -23.85 -26.32 1.16
N ARG A 60 -22.77 -27.10 0.99
CA ARG A 60 -21.63 -27.07 1.93
C ARG A 60 -20.77 -25.84 1.64
N ARG A 61 -20.39 -25.11 2.70
CA ARG A 61 -19.47 -23.97 2.60
C ARG A 61 -18.07 -24.46 2.23
N ILE A 62 -17.51 -23.86 1.20
CA ILE A 62 -16.16 -24.11 0.69
C ILE A 62 -15.33 -22.81 0.58
N GLY A 63 -15.90 -21.67 1.00
CA GLY A 63 -15.23 -20.39 0.93
C GLY A 63 -16.08 -19.23 1.42
N GLN A 64 -15.61 -18.02 1.14
CA GLN A 64 -16.31 -16.78 1.42
C GLN A 64 -15.91 -15.67 0.43
N ALA A 65 -16.81 -14.71 0.27
CA ALA A 65 -16.54 -13.45 -0.40
C ALA A 65 -17.02 -12.30 0.48
N VAL A 66 -16.18 -11.27 0.62
CA VAL A 66 -16.48 -10.07 1.40
C VAL A 66 -16.28 -8.87 0.49
N VAL A 67 -17.30 -8.03 0.42
CA VAL A 67 -17.33 -6.83 -0.43
C VAL A 67 -17.74 -5.61 0.38
N GLY A 68 -17.30 -4.44 -0.06
CA GLY A 68 -17.73 -3.17 0.49
C GLY A 68 -17.77 -2.12 -0.61
N VAL A 69 -18.46 -1.01 -0.34
CA VAL A 69 -18.36 0.19 -1.15
C VAL A 69 -17.76 1.28 -0.30
N ILE A 70 -16.76 1.97 -0.83
CA ILE A 70 -16.34 3.26 -0.31
C ILE A 70 -16.86 4.33 -1.25
N ASP A 71 -17.44 5.37 -0.69
CA ASP A 71 -17.88 6.54 -1.45
C ASP A 71 -17.02 7.76 -1.10
N PRO A 72 -15.76 7.83 -1.56
CA PRO A 72 -14.95 9.03 -1.42
C PRO A 72 -15.57 10.16 -2.25
N GLN A 73 -16.38 10.99 -1.58
CA GLN A 73 -16.93 12.24 -2.11
C GLN A 73 -17.79 12.07 -3.39
N GLY A 74 -18.68 11.07 -3.42
CA GLY A 74 -19.63 10.84 -4.53
C GLY A 74 -19.08 9.99 -5.69
N ARG A 75 -17.92 9.36 -5.51
CA ARG A 75 -17.29 8.42 -6.44
C ARG A 75 -17.28 7.03 -5.83
N SER A 76 -18.42 6.33 -5.91
CA SER A 76 -18.54 4.95 -5.43
C SER A 76 -17.50 4.02 -6.08
N ILE A 77 -16.61 3.49 -5.24
CA ILE A 77 -15.63 2.45 -5.59
C ILE A 77 -16.01 1.21 -4.79
N GLY A 78 -16.31 0.14 -5.51
CA GLY A 78 -16.50 -1.18 -4.94
C GLY A 78 -15.17 -1.79 -4.55
N ARG A 79 -15.16 -2.59 -3.50
CA ARG A 79 -13.98 -3.27 -2.99
C ARG A 79 -14.30 -4.73 -2.78
N ILE A 80 -13.49 -5.60 -3.37
CA ILE A 80 -13.38 -7.00 -2.97
C ILE A 80 -12.38 -7.01 -1.81
N VAL A 81 -12.91 -7.19 -0.62
CA VAL A 81 -12.13 -7.17 0.63
C VAL A 81 -11.50 -8.53 0.88
N ASP A 82 -12.28 -9.59 0.69
CA ASP A 82 -11.82 -10.97 0.80
C ASP A 82 -12.49 -11.80 -0.28
N LEU A 83 -11.72 -12.73 -0.84
CA LEU A 83 -12.22 -13.69 -1.81
C LEU A 83 -11.39 -14.95 -1.67
N TRP A 84 -11.93 -15.93 -0.95
CA TRP A 84 -11.21 -17.14 -0.62
C TRP A 84 -12.10 -18.37 -0.81
N THR A 85 -11.56 -19.39 -1.45
CA THR A 85 -12.13 -20.74 -1.53
C THR A 85 -11.05 -21.73 -1.11
N ASP A 86 -11.44 -22.82 -0.46
CA ASP A 86 -10.52 -23.88 -0.07
C ASP A 86 -9.94 -24.54 -1.33
N PRO A 87 -8.62 -24.49 -1.58
CA PRO A 87 -8.02 -25.08 -2.77
C PRO A 87 -8.24 -26.60 -2.89
N ALA A 88 -8.43 -27.31 -1.78
CA ALA A 88 -8.73 -28.74 -1.78
C ALA A 88 -10.15 -29.03 -2.29
N GLU A 89 -11.06 -28.07 -2.10
CA GLU A 89 -12.49 -28.19 -2.45
C GLU A 89 -12.85 -27.45 -3.74
N ASP A 90 -11.97 -26.58 -4.25
CA ASP A 90 -12.12 -25.82 -5.49
C ASP A 90 -10.87 -25.93 -6.40
N PRO A 91 -10.44 -27.16 -6.77
CA PRO A 91 -9.17 -27.37 -7.49
C PRO A 91 -9.15 -26.76 -8.89
N THR A 92 -10.32 -26.58 -9.52
CA THR A 92 -10.47 -25.93 -10.84
C THR A 92 -10.66 -24.41 -10.73
N GLY A 93 -10.86 -23.88 -9.52
CA GLY A 93 -11.13 -22.47 -9.25
C GLY A 93 -12.49 -21.98 -9.78
N ASP A 94 -13.43 -22.88 -10.08
CA ASP A 94 -14.75 -22.52 -10.61
C ASP A 94 -15.57 -21.74 -9.58
N HIS A 95 -15.50 -22.14 -8.31
CA HIS A 95 -16.22 -21.45 -7.24
C HIS A 95 -15.61 -20.08 -6.97
N HIS A 96 -14.29 -19.97 -6.98
CA HIS A 96 -13.59 -18.69 -6.89
C HIS A 96 -13.97 -17.74 -8.04
N ARG A 97 -13.99 -18.23 -9.29
CA ARG A 97 -14.41 -17.43 -10.45
C ARG A 97 -15.85 -16.95 -10.32
N ALA A 98 -16.75 -17.82 -9.89
CA ALA A 98 -18.15 -17.46 -9.65
C ALA A 98 -18.26 -16.40 -8.54
N ALA A 99 -17.51 -16.55 -7.45
CA ALA A 99 -17.50 -15.60 -6.34
C ALA A 99 -16.93 -14.22 -6.74
N ARG A 100 -15.90 -14.18 -7.58
CA ARG A 100 -15.39 -12.93 -8.18
C ARG A 100 -16.46 -12.25 -9.04
N ALA A 101 -17.16 -13.01 -9.89
CA ALA A 101 -18.23 -12.48 -10.74
C ALA A 101 -19.40 -11.95 -9.91
N TRP A 102 -19.79 -12.66 -8.85
CA TRP A 102 -20.77 -12.20 -7.87
C TRP A 102 -20.34 -10.88 -7.22
N ALA A 103 -19.08 -10.78 -6.78
CA ALA A 103 -18.57 -9.58 -6.12
C ALA A 103 -18.55 -8.36 -7.06
N GLN A 104 -18.20 -8.56 -8.34
CA GLN A 104 -18.28 -7.53 -9.38
C GLN A 104 -19.72 -7.06 -9.61
N ALA A 105 -20.66 -8.01 -9.75
CA ALA A 105 -22.08 -7.69 -9.93
C ALA A 105 -22.65 -6.93 -8.72
N TRP A 106 -22.33 -7.37 -7.50
CA TRP A 106 -22.71 -6.69 -6.26
C TRP A 106 -22.20 -5.24 -6.26
N CYS A 107 -20.94 -5.00 -6.62
CA CYS A 107 -20.39 -3.64 -6.71
C CYS A 107 -21.16 -2.78 -7.73
N THR A 108 -21.47 -3.33 -8.90
CA THR A 108 -22.26 -2.63 -9.94
C THR A 108 -23.66 -2.27 -9.44
N GLU A 109 -24.34 -3.18 -8.73
CA GLU A 109 -25.65 -2.94 -8.12
C GLU A 109 -25.62 -1.84 -7.05
N HIS A 110 -24.48 -1.66 -6.39
CA HIS A 110 -24.23 -0.59 -5.41
C HIS A 110 -23.59 0.66 -6.04
N ALA A 111 -23.89 0.88 -7.33
CA ALA A 111 -23.49 2.05 -8.11
C ALA A 111 -21.97 2.30 -8.19
N ALA A 112 -21.14 1.29 -7.93
CA ALA A 112 -19.70 1.42 -8.09
C ALA A 112 -19.33 1.48 -9.56
N ARG A 113 -18.45 2.44 -9.91
CA ARG A 113 -17.90 2.58 -11.28
C ARG A 113 -16.60 1.81 -11.48
N ARG A 114 -16.01 1.37 -10.38
CA ARG A 114 -14.74 0.65 -10.33
C ARG A 114 -14.80 -0.38 -9.23
N VAL A 115 -14.16 -1.52 -9.45
CA VAL A 115 -13.92 -2.52 -8.39
C VAL A 115 -12.43 -2.64 -8.13
N ALA A 116 -12.05 -2.45 -6.88
CA ALA A 116 -10.69 -2.59 -6.40
C ALA A 116 -10.54 -3.87 -5.55
N VAL A 117 -9.34 -4.41 -5.54
CA VAL A 117 -8.92 -5.47 -4.62
C VAL A 117 -7.60 -5.06 -4.01
N ARG A 118 -7.37 -5.46 -2.76
CA ARG A 118 -6.08 -5.38 -2.09
C ARG A 118 -5.63 -6.78 -1.76
N LEU A 119 -4.43 -7.13 -2.22
CA LEU A 119 -3.90 -8.48 -2.17
C LEU A 119 -2.65 -8.49 -1.30
N ALA A 120 -2.66 -9.25 -0.21
CA ALA A 120 -1.44 -9.56 0.54
C ALA A 120 -0.55 -10.56 -0.22
N GLU A 121 -1.15 -11.36 -1.11
CA GLU A 121 -0.45 -12.32 -1.98
C GLU A 121 -0.94 -12.23 -3.42
N PRO A 122 -0.05 -12.37 -4.43
CA PRO A 122 -0.46 -12.39 -5.83
C PRO A 122 -1.47 -13.51 -6.09
N HIS A 123 -2.60 -13.19 -6.71
CA HIS A 123 -3.63 -14.17 -7.04
C HIS A 123 -4.01 -14.12 -8.54
N PRO A 124 -3.92 -15.24 -9.30
CA PRO A 124 -4.16 -15.26 -10.74
C PRO A 124 -5.51 -14.69 -11.19
N SER A 125 -6.55 -14.85 -10.36
CA SER A 125 -7.89 -14.27 -10.61
C SER A 125 -7.90 -12.75 -10.77
N PHE A 126 -6.88 -12.04 -10.31
CA PHE A 126 -6.78 -10.58 -10.43
C PHE A 126 -5.63 -10.14 -11.34
N ALA A 127 -4.99 -11.07 -12.07
CA ALA A 127 -3.90 -10.74 -12.99
C ALA A 127 -4.33 -9.75 -14.09
N GLY A 128 -5.59 -9.83 -14.53
CA GLY A 128 -6.18 -8.89 -15.49
C GLY A 128 -6.55 -7.52 -14.90
N TYR A 129 -6.40 -7.31 -13.59
CA TYR A 129 -6.62 -6.00 -12.96
C TYR A 129 -5.30 -5.22 -12.98
N PRO A 130 -5.25 -4.04 -13.60
CA PRO A 130 -4.08 -3.16 -13.54
C PRO A 130 -3.69 -2.84 -12.09
N VAL A 131 -2.38 -2.86 -11.82
CA VAL A 131 -1.80 -2.45 -10.53
C VAL A 131 -1.98 -0.95 -10.36
N ARG A 132 -2.48 -0.54 -9.19
CA ARG A 132 -2.74 0.86 -8.81
C ARG A 132 -1.75 1.35 -7.78
N SER A 133 -1.33 0.49 -6.86
CA SER A 133 -0.26 0.78 -5.92
C SER A 133 0.27 -0.51 -5.31
N GLN A 134 1.46 -0.42 -4.72
CA GLN A 134 2.00 -1.47 -3.86
C GLN A 134 2.47 -0.84 -2.55
N THR A 135 2.16 -1.51 -1.44
CA THR A 135 2.88 -1.32 -0.20
C THR A 135 4.11 -2.22 -0.23
N ARG A 136 5.28 -1.62 -0.04
CA ARG A 136 6.57 -2.30 -0.03
C ARG A 136 7.09 -2.39 1.39
N TYR A 137 7.72 -3.52 1.71
CA TYR A 137 8.30 -3.77 3.01
C TYR A 137 9.65 -4.46 2.88
N LYS A 138 10.58 -4.12 3.77
CA LYS A 138 11.84 -4.83 3.95
C LYS A 138 12.15 -4.94 5.43
N ALA A 139 12.38 -6.18 5.88
CA ALA A 139 13.00 -6.42 7.18
C ALA A 139 14.46 -5.93 7.14
N LEU A 140 14.85 -5.17 8.14
CA LEU A 140 16.17 -4.54 8.20
C LEU A 140 17.18 -5.49 8.84
N ALA A 141 18.38 -5.51 8.28
CA ALA A 141 19.53 -6.09 8.94
C ALA A 141 20.03 -5.16 10.06
N SER A 142 20.99 -5.63 10.87
CA SER A 142 21.63 -4.77 11.87
C SER A 142 22.17 -3.47 11.26
N PRO A 143 22.23 -2.35 12.01
CA PRO A 143 22.67 -1.05 11.49
C PRO A 143 23.99 -1.11 10.71
N THR A 144 24.97 -1.87 11.21
CA THR A 144 26.28 -2.08 10.55
C THR A 144 26.16 -2.75 9.18
N ALA A 145 25.23 -3.70 9.02
CA ALA A 145 25.00 -4.39 7.76
C ALA A 145 24.22 -3.51 6.78
N ALA A 146 23.30 -2.67 7.27
CA ALA A 146 22.60 -1.68 6.45
C ALA A 146 23.58 -0.63 5.89
N ALA A 147 24.52 -0.16 6.72
CA ALA A 147 25.52 0.83 6.33
C ALA A 147 26.48 0.35 5.23
N ALA A 148 26.80 -0.94 5.21
CA ALA A 148 27.63 -1.56 4.16
C ALA A 148 26.95 -1.54 2.77
N GLY A 149 25.65 -1.30 2.69
CA GLY A 149 24.91 -1.15 1.43
C GLY A 149 24.99 0.24 0.81
N ARG A 150 25.52 1.24 1.52
CA ARG A 150 25.69 2.60 0.99
C ARG A 150 26.87 2.64 0.03
N ALA A 151 26.69 3.26 -1.14
CA ALA A 151 27.78 3.45 -2.09
C ALA A 151 28.86 4.38 -1.53
N ASP A 152 30.13 4.10 -1.85
CA ASP A 152 31.26 4.96 -1.50
C ASP A 152 31.05 6.38 -2.04
N GLY A 153 31.43 7.39 -1.24
CA GLY A 153 31.31 8.81 -1.60
C GLY A 153 29.90 9.39 -1.46
N VAL A 154 28.90 8.59 -1.04
CA VAL A 154 27.59 9.10 -0.66
C VAL A 154 27.58 9.40 0.84
N THR A 155 27.17 10.62 1.18
CA THR A 155 27.00 11.07 2.56
C THR A 155 25.61 11.66 2.74
N THR A 156 25.21 11.87 3.99
CA THR A 156 23.90 12.44 4.32
C THR A 156 24.01 13.43 5.45
N ARG A 157 23.17 14.46 5.40
CA ARG A 157 22.99 15.40 6.50
C ARG A 157 21.51 15.71 6.71
N PRO A 158 21.10 16.13 7.91
CA PRO A 158 19.77 16.68 8.11
C PRO A 158 19.53 17.87 7.19
N MET A 159 18.31 17.98 6.68
CA MET A 159 17.84 19.17 6.00
C MET A 159 17.84 20.36 6.97
N THR A 160 18.36 21.49 6.51
CA THR A 160 18.39 22.71 7.31
C THR A 160 17.04 23.42 7.26
N GLY A 161 16.75 24.23 8.28
CA GLY A 161 15.53 25.05 8.30
C GLY A 161 15.44 26.07 7.15
N ALA A 162 16.56 26.44 6.53
CA ALA A 162 16.60 27.33 5.37
C ALA A 162 16.22 26.60 4.06
N GLU A 163 16.53 25.31 3.93
CA GLU A 163 16.21 24.49 2.76
C GLU A 163 14.76 24.01 2.77
N TYR A 164 14.22 23.77 3.97
CA TYR A 164 12.91 23.14 4.16
C TYR A 164 11.75 23.82 3.42
N PRO A 165 11.56 25.16 3.47
CA PRO A 165 10.39 25.78 2.85
C PRO A 165 10.32 25.56 1.33
N ALA A 166 11.47 25.58 0.64
CA ALA A 166 11.52 25.33 -0.80
C ALA A 166 11.31 23.85 -1.13
N TRP A 167 11.90 22.95 -0.33
CA TRP A 167 11.73 21.51 -0.51
C TRP A 167 10.27 21.07 -0.29
N VAL A 168 9.66 21.47 0.82
CA VAL A 168 8.29 21.03 1.17
C VAL A 168 7.26 21.51 0.14
N ALA A 169 7.44 22.72 -0.42
CA ALA A 169 6.59 23.20 -1.50
C ALA A 169 6.69 22.31 -2.76
N GLY A 170 7.91 21.90 -3.14
CA GLY A 170 8.12 21.00 -4.28
C GLY A 170 7.58 19.58 -4.04
N GLU A 171 7.67 19.07 -2.82
CA GLU A 171 7.06 17.78 -2.43
C GLU A 171 5.54 17.84 -2.51
N GLN A 172 4.92 18.91 -1.99
CA GLN A 172 3.48 19.12 -2.08
C GLN A 172 3.01 19.17 -3.53
N GLU A 173 3.69 19.92 -4.40
CA GLU A 173 3.36 19.97 -5.83
C GLU A 173 3.44 18.59 -6.50
N SER A 174 4.51 17.84 -6.22
CA SER A 174 4.71 16.50 -6.76
C SER A 174 3.63 15.52 -6.27
N TYR A 175 3.29 15.57 -4.98
CA TYR A 175 2.26 14.72 -4.40
C TYR A 175 0.86 15.04 -4.93
N ILE A 176 0.54 16.33 -5.09
CA ILE A 176 -0.71 16.77 -5.74
C ILE A 176 -0.80 16.21 -7.16
N ALA A 177 0.29 16.30 -7.93
CA ALA A 177 0.32 15.77 -9.29
C ALA A 177 0.10 14.25 -9.32
N ASP A 178 0.68 13.51 -8.38
CA ASP A 178 0.49 12.07 -8.25
C ASP A 178 -0.94 11.69 -7.87
N ILE A 179 -1.57 12.41 -6.92
CA ILE A 179 -2.98 12.22 -6.56
C ILE A 179 -3.87 12.44 -7.79
N VAL A 180 -3.68 13.55 -8.51
CA VAL A 180 -4.45 13.88 -9.72
C VAL A 180 -4.24 12.82 -10.79
N ARG A 181 -3.00 12.36 -11.03
CA ARG A 181 -2.68 11.31 -12.01
C ARG A 181 -3.38 9.99 -11.69
N SER A 182 -3.58 9.68 -10.40
CA SER A 182 -4.32 8.47 -10.00
C SER A 182 -5.80 8.49 -10.42
N GLY A 183 -6.33 9.68 -10.77
CA GLY A 183 -7.70 9.89 -11.19
C GLY A 183 -8.72 9.79 -10.06
N THR A 184 -8.26 9.72 -8.80
CA THR A 184 -9.13 9.58 -7.64
C THR A 184 -9.67 10.90 -7.14
N LYS A 185 -9.05 12.04 -7.47
CA LYS A 185 -9.39 13.39 -6.97
C LYS A 185 -9.17 14.45 -8.04
N THR A 186 -9.93 15.52 -7.96
CA THR A 186 -9.70 16.74 -8.76
C THR A 186 -8.45 17.47 -8.24
N ALA A 187 -7.92 18.42 -9.03
CA ALA A 187 -6.76 19.19 -8.61
C ALA A 187 -7.01 20.04 -7.35
N GLU A 188 -8.24 20.51 -7.14
CA GLU A 188 -8.61 21.25 -5.93
C GLU A 188 -8.66 20.33 -4.70
N GLU A 189 -9.31 19.17 -4.82
CA GLU A 189 -9.37 18.17 -3.76
C GLU A 189 -7.98 17.63 -3.39
N ALA A 190 -7.15 17.36 -4.39
CA ALA A 190 -5.78 16.91 -4.19
C ALA A 190 -4.94 17.94 -3.42
N ARG A 191 -5.09 19.23 -3.73
CA ARG A 191 -4.41 20.31 -3.01
C ARG A 191 -4.84 20.39 -1.56
N LYS A 192 -6.15 20.42 -1.30
CA LYS A 192 -6.68 20.49 0.06
C LYS A 192 -6.21 19.31 0.91
N GLN A 193 -6.22 18.10 0.34
CA GLN A 193 -5.71 16.91 1.01
C GLN A 193 -4.20 17.02 1.28
N ALA A 194 -3.40 17.39 0.29
CA ALA A 194 -1.95 17.53 0.46
C ALA A 194 -1.60 18.57 1.53
N GLU A 195 -2.29 19.72 1.55
CA GLU A 195 -2.11 20.73 2.59
C GLU A 195 -2.40 20.17 4.00
N GLN A 196 -3.51 19.44 4.16
CA GLN A 196 -3.88 18.82 5.43
C GLN A 196 -2.88 17.74 5.86
N GLU A 197 -2.54 16.82 4.97
CA GLU A 197 -1.63 15.71 5.28
C GLU A 197 -0.24 16.22 5.64
N PHE A 198 0.30 17.23 4.93
CA PHE A 198 1.62 17.76 5.28
C PHE A 198 1.63 18.49 6.62
N LEU A 199 0.54 19.15 7.03
CA LEU A 199 0.42 19.74 8.37
C LEU A 199 0.38 18.67 9.46
N GLU A 200 -0.27 17.54 9.19
CA GLU A 200 -0.34 16.40 10.12
C GLU A 200 0.98 15.64 10.20
N LEU A 201 1.68 15.51 9.07
CA LEU A 201 2.92 14.74 8.96
C LEU A 201 4.15 15.52 9.40
N LEU A 202 4.15 16.86 9.26
CA LEU A 202 5.27 17.74 9.59
C LEU A 202 4.82 18.97 10.41
N PRO A 203 4.14 18.78 11.57
CA PRO A 203 3.62 19.88 12.38
C PRO A 203 4.71 20.88 12.83
N ASP A 204 5.93 20.39 13.06
CA ASP A 204 7.09 21.19 13.46
C ASP A 204 8.17 21.26 12.35
N GLY A 205 7.79 20.98 11.10
CA GLY A 205 8.70 20.94 9.96
C GLY A 205 9.83 19.92 10.16
N PRO A 206 11.11 20.26 9.88
CA PRO A 206 12.24 19.35 10.09
C PRO A 206 12.47 18.94 11.55
N ALA A 207 11.90 19.67 12.51
CA ALA A 207 12.02 19.36 13.93
C ALA A 207 10.90 18.42 14.43
N THR A 208 10.00 17.97 13.54
CA THR A 208 8.94 17.02 13.87
C THR A 208 9.52 15.77 14.52
N ALA A 209 8.94 15.38 15.66
CA ALA A 209 9.38 14.21 16.40
C ALA A 209 9.37 12.93 15.53
N ASP A 210 10.29 12.01 15.84
CA ASP A 210 10.44 10.72 15.17
C ASP A 210 10.56 10.82 13.64
N THR A 211 10.99 11.96 13.11
CA THR A 211 11.07 12.21 11.67
C THR A 211 12.50 12.52 11.26
N ALA A 212 12.92 12.00 10.11
CA ALA A 212 14.17 12.32 9.47
C ALA A 212 13.92 12.84 8.05
N ILE A 213 14.38 14.06 7.78
CA ILE A 213 14.49 14.62 6.42
C ILE A 213 15.97 14.80 6.14
N LEU A 214 16.52 13.93 5.28
CA LEU A 214 17.94 13.82 5.00
C LEU A 214 18.24 14.26 3.58
N VAL A 215 19.15 15.22 3.45
CA VAL A 215 19.77 15.58 2.17
C VAL A 215 20.87 14.56 1.89
N ILE A 216 20.84 14.00 0.67
CA ILE A 216 21.87 13.07 0.18
C ILE A 216 22.87 13.88 -0.64
N GLU A 217 24.14 13.74 -0.30
CA GLU A 217 25.26 14.41 -0.96
C GLU A 217 26.22 13.39 -1.57
N ALA A 218 26.67 13.64 -2.78
CA ALA A 218 27.72 12.87 -3.45
C ALA A 218 28.58 13.80 -4.30
N ASP A 219 29.89 13.58 -4.31
CA ASP A 219 30.87 14.40 -5.04
C ASP A 219 30.74 15.92 -4.74
N GLY A 220 30.33 16.28 -3.52
CA GLY A 220 30.13 17.68 -3.11
C GLY A 220 28.84 18.34 -3.63
N ALA A 221 27.94 17.59 -4.25
CA ALA A 221 26.63 18.07 -4.72
C ALA A 221 25.48 17.40 -3.97
N GLN A 222 24.38 18.13 -3.77
CA GLN A 222 23.12 17.56 -3.32
C GLN A 222 22.50 16.74 -4.46
N VAL A 223 22.34 15.44 -4.26
CA VAL A 223 21.85 14.51 -5.28
C VAL A 223 20.43 14.03 -5.04
N GLY A 224 19.91 14.21 -3.83
CA GLY A 224 18.55 13.77 -3.50
C GLY A 224 18.14 14.06 -2.06
N VAL A 225 16.93 13.59 -1.72
CA VAL A 225 16.34 13.71 -0.38
C VAL A 225 15.65 12.40 -0.01
N VAL A 226 15.75 12.04 1.27
CA VAL A 226 14.97 10.99 1.92
C VAL A 226 14.15 11.63 3.04
N TRP A 227 12.85 11.33 3.10
CA TRP A 227 11.99 11.71 4.21
C TRP A 227 11.27 10.47 4.75
N LEU A 228 11.48 10.16 6.02
CA LEU A 228 10.88 9.04 6.71
C LEU A 228 10.46 9.40 8.14
N ARG A 229 9.57 8.57 8.71
CA ARG A 229 9.16 8.61 10.11
C ARG A 229 9.44 7.27 10.78
N HIS A 230 10.07 7.32 11.94
CA HIS A 230 10.34 6.20 12.82
C HIS A 230 9.12 5.77 13.61
N GLY A 231 9.06 4.48 13.98
CA GLY A 231 7.98 3.95 14.82
C GLY A 231 6.58 4.16 14.25
N TYR A 232 6.44 4.24 12.92
CA TYR A 232 5.16 4.40 12.24
C TYR A 232 4.20 3.26 12.55
N LEU A 233 4.74 2.04 12.62
CA LEU A 233 4.13 0.90 13.32
C LEU A 233 5.13 0.40 14.38
N PRO A 234 4.71 -0.44 15.34
CA PRO A 234 5.61 -1.04 16.31
C PRO A 234 6.85 -1.69 15.65
N GLY A 235 8.00 -1.03 15.76
CA GLY A 235 9.28 -1.47 15.19
C GLY A 235 9.42 -1.31 13.68
N VAL A 236 8.64 -0.43 13.03
CA VAL A 236 8.70 -0.21 11.58
C VAL A 236 8.68 1.28 11.27
N SER A 237 9.69 1.75 10.54
CA SER A 237 9.74 3.09 9.96
C SER A 237 8.89 3.14 8.68
N TYR A 238 8.40 4.33 8.33
CA TYR A 238 7.68 4.60 7.09
C TYR A 238 8.40 5.64 6.25
N LEU A 239 8.71 5.30 5.00
CA LEU A 239 9.35 6.19 4.03
C LEU A 239 8.28 6.93 3.22
N TYR A 240 8.26 8.25 3.33
CA TYR A 240 7.35 9.13 2.58
C TYR A 240 7.95 9.52 1.23
N THR A 241 9.21 9.96 1.23
CA THR A 241 9.89 10.41 0.00
C THR A 241 11.24 9.76 -0.14
N VAL A 242 11.51 9.28 -1.35
CA VAL A 242 12.86 9.02 -1.86
C VAL A 242 12.99 9.68 -3.23
N ALA A 243 13.76 10.76 -3.29
CA ALA A 243 13.91 11.57 -4.49
C ALA A 243 15.38 11.69 -4.89
N VAL A 244 15.66 11.54 -6.19
CA VAL A 244 16.94 11.88 -6.81
C VAL A 244 16.68 13.01 -7.79
N HIS A 245 17.48 14.08 -7.66
CA HIS A 245 17.40 15.23 -8.54
C HIS A 245 17.58 14.79 -10.01
N PRO A 246 16.77 15.30 -10.96
CA PRO A 246 16.74 14.82 -12.34
C PRO A 246 18.11 14.67 -13.02
N GLU A 247 19.00 15.64 -12.81
CA GLU A 247 20.37 15.71 -13.33
C GLU A 247 21.32 14.64 -12.78
N HIS A 248 20.93 13.98 -11.68
CA HIS A 248 21.70 12.94 -11.01
C HIS A 248 21.10 11.53 -11.22
N ARG A 249 19.99 11.39 -11.95
CA ARG A 249 19.35 10.09 -12.20
C ARG A 249 20.19 9.17 -13.09
N GLY A 250 19.91 7.87 -13.03
CA GLY A 250 20.62 6.85 -13.82
C GLY A 250 22.04 6.53 -13.32
N ARG A 251 22.51 7.19 -12.26
CA ARG A 251 23.86 7.04 -11.69
C ARG A 251 23.92 6.15 -10.44
N GLY A 252 22.84 5.43 -10.13
CA GLY A 252 22.76 4.55 -8.96
C GLY A 252 22.32 5.23 -7.66
N PHE A 253 22.13 6.55 -7.61
CA PHE A 253 21.75 7.26 -6.38
C PHE A 253 20.38 6.87 -5.82
N GLY A 254 19.46 6.34 -6.63
CA GLY A 254 18.20 5.80 -6.11
C GLY A 254 18.44 4.62 -5.17
N ARG A 255 19.39 3.73 -5.51
CA ARG A 255 19.78 2.61 -4.64
C ARG A 255 20.49 3.11 -3.38
N ALA A 256 21.37 4.10 -3.53
CA ALA A 256 22.05 4.72 -2.40
C ALA A 256 21.05 5.38 -1.42
N ALA A 257 20.01 6.04 -1.96
CA ALA A 257 18.96 6.65 -1.15
C ALA A 257 18.14 5.61 -0.36
N MET A 258 17.83 4.46 -0.95
CA MET A 258 17.20 3.37 -0.21
C MET A 258 18.10 2.79 0.89
N ALA A 259 19.40 2.65 0.62
CA ALA A 259 20.36 2.20 1.64
C ALA A 259 20.46 3.20 2.81
N VAL A 260 20.40 4.51 2.51
CA VAL A 260 20.31 5.57 3.53
C VAL A 260 19.04 5.40 4.36
N ALA A 261 17.88 5.15 3.75
CA ALA A 261 16.63 4.95 4.47
C ALA A 261 16.68 3.69 5.36
N ASP A 262 17.25 2.58 4.85
CA ASP A 262 17.46 1.34 5.61
C ASP A 262 18.33 1.59 6.85
N GLU A 263 19.48 2.24 6.68
CA GLU A 263 20.41 2.53 7.78
C GLU A 263 19.81 3.49 8.81
N THR A 264 19.15 4.54 8.35
CA THR A 264 18.52 5.54 9.24
C THR A 264 17.44 4.88 10.09
N SER A 265 16.62 4.02 9.49
CA SER A 265 15.57 3.27 10.19
C SER A 265 16.16 2.29 11.19
N ALA A 266 17.19 1.53 10.80
CA ALA A 266 17.87 0.58 11.69
C ALA A 266 18.58 1.29 12.86
N ALA A 267 19.20 2.46 12.61
CA ALA A 267 19.87 3.25 13.64
C ALA A 267 18.88 3.82 14.68
N ALA A 268 17.63 4.07 14.29
CA ALA A 268 16.54 4.44 15.20
C ALA A 268 15.98 3.24 16.00
N GLY A 269 16.45 2.02 15.71
CA GLY A 269 16.02 0.79 16.40
C GLY A 269 14.82 0.09 15.75
N ASP A 270 14.35 0.57 14.59
CA ASP A 270 13.29 -0.11 13.85
C ASP A 270 13.82 -1.37 13.15
N LEU A 271 12.94 -2.37 13.05
CA LEU A 271 13.21 -3.69 12.49
C LEU A 271 12.80 -3.80 11.02
N GLY A 272 12.08 -2.81 10.50
CA GLY A 272 11.54 -2.82 9.16
C GLY A 272 11.38 -1.42 8.58
N LEU A 273 11.38 -1.32 7.25
CA LEU A 273 11.03 -0.12 6.52
C LEU A 273 9.88 -0.41 5.55
N MET A 274 8.84 0.41 5.63
CA MET A 274 7.63 0.30 4.81
C MET A 274 7.37 1.58 4.01
N PHE A 275 6.76 1.47 2.84
CA PHE A 275 6.25 2.63 2.09
C PHE A 275 5.22 2.23 1.04
N ASN A 276 4.61 3.21 0.39
CA ASN A 276 3.72 3.01 -0.75
C ASN A 276 4.36 3.54 -2.05
N VAL A 277 4.12 2.83 -3.14
CA VAL A 277 4.48 3.25 -4.51
C VAL A 277 3.27 3.16 -5.42
N PHE A 278 3.05 4.20 -6.24
CA PHE A 278 2.00 4.20 -7.26
C PHE A 278 2.30 3.21 -8.39
N GLY A 279 1.25 2.54 -8.89
CA GLY A 279 1.32 1.70 -10.07
C GLY A 279 1.69 2.51 -11.32
N GLY A 280 2.41 1.88 -12.25
CA GLY A 280 2.92 2.52 -13.47
C GLY A 280 4.26 3.24 -13.29
N ASN A 281 4.84 3.24 -12.09
CA ASN A 281 6.21 3.69 -11.85
C ASN A 281 7.20 2.51 -11.90
N ASP A 282 7.30 1.87 -13.06
CA ASP A 282 8.09 0.63 -13.24
C ASP A 282 9.56 0.80 -12.87
N VAL A 283 10.13 1.99 -13.09
CA VAL A 283 11.50 2.31 -12.72
C VAL A 283 11.69 2.22 -11.21
N ALA A 284 10.83 2.88 -10.42
CA ALA A 284 10.90 2.82 -8.97
C ALA A 284 10.57 1.43 -8.43
N MET A 285 9.53 0.78 -8.97
CA MET A 285 9.14 -0.58 -8.56
C MET A 285 10.28 -1.59 -8.78
N ASN A 286 10.98 -1.52 -9.92
CA ASN A 286 12.14 -2.36 -10.20
C ASN A 286 13.33 -2.03 -9.29
N LEU A 287 13.57 -0.74 -9.01
CA LEU A 287 14.56 -0.32 -8.03
C LEU A 287 14.29 -0.96 -6.66
N TYR A 288 13.07 -0.84 -6.13
CA TYR A 288 12.71 -1.37 -4.82
C TYR A 288 12.84 -2.90 -4.75
N THR A 289 12.34 -3.61 -5.76
CA THR A 289 12.52 -5.07 -5.85
C THR A 289 14.01 -5.43 -5.83
N SER A 290 14.84 -4.75 -6.63
CA SER A 290 16.29 -5.01 -6.67
C SER A 290 17.04 -4.55 -5.42
N ALA A 291 16.43 -3.72 -4.57
CA ALA A 291 16.95 -3.30 -3.27
C ALA A 291 16.51 -4.24 -2.12
N GLY A 292 15.72 -5.28 -2.45
CA GLY A 292 15.27 -6.31 -1.50
C GLY A 292 13.93 -6.02 -0.84
N TYR A 293 13.15 -5.05 -1.33
CA TYR A 293 11.80 -4.80 -0.81
C TYR A 293 10.77 -5.74 -1.44
N LEU A 294 10.07 -6.47 -0.57
CA LEU A 294 8.97 -7.34 -0.91
C LEU A 294 7.69 -6.52 -1.09
N VAL A 295 6.75 -7.04 -1.90
CA VAL A 295 5.39 -6.53 -1.94
C VAL A 295 4.67 -7.07 -0.70
N LEU A 296 4.26 -6.17 0.20
CA LEU A 296 3.45 -6.51 1.37
C LEU A 296 1.97 -6.54 0.99
N GLU A 297 1.53 -5.55 0.24
CA GLU A 297 0.18 -5.47 -0.31
C GLU A 297 0.22 -4.90 -1.72
N GLU A 298 -0.66 -5.37 -2.59
CA GLU A 298 -0.86 -4.84 -3.94
C GLU A 298 -2.31 -4.45 -4.14
N SER A 299 -2.55 -3.19 -4.49
CA SER A 299 -3.86 -2.73 -4.90
C SER A 299 -4.01 -2.83 -6.41
N ARG A 300 -5.10 -3.46 -6.87
CA ARG A 300 -5.45 -3.56 -8.28
C ARG A 300 -6.89 -3.14 -8.51
N SER A 301 -7.21 -2.60 -9.68
CA SER A 301 -8.60 -2.25 -9.99
C SER A 301 -8.92 -2.23 -11.49
N ILE A 302 -10.16 -2.60 -11.81
CA ILE A 302 -10.75 -2.41 -13.15
C ILE A 302 -11.96 -1.48 -13.04
N ASP A 303 -12.25 -0.78 -14.12
CA ASP A 303 -13.51 -0.06 -14.25
C ASP A 303 -14.64 -1.08 -14.53
N LEU A 304 -15.80 -0.86 -13.93
CA LEU A 304 -16.99 -1.66 -14.15
C LEU A 304 -17.77 -1.05 -15.31
N ALA A 305 -18.38 -1.89 -16.16
CA ALA A 305 -19.33 -1.40 -17.14
C ALA A 305 -20.50 -0.74 -16.38
N PRO A 306 -21.01 0.42 -16.86
CA PRO A 306 -22.22 0.99 -16.28
C PRO A 306 -23.33 -0.06 -16.29
N ALA A 307 -24.09 -0.16 -15.20
CA ALA A 307 -25.30 -0.96 -15.19
C ALA A 307 -26.18 -0.45 -16.33
N ASN A 308 -26.36 -1.26 -17.39
CA ASN A 308 -27.27 -0.88 -18.47
C ASN A 308 -28.60 -0.51 -17.83
N GLY A 309 -29.03 0.74 -18.05
CA GLY A 309 -30.28 1.27 -17.51
C GLY A 309 -31.39 0.28 -17.86
N ARG A 310 -32.01 -0.29 -16.84
CA ARG A 310 -33.35 -0.83 -17.00
C ARG A 310 -34.27 0.39 -17.13
N GLU A 311 -34.57 0.76 -18.36
CA GLU A 311 -35.80 1.49 -18.70
C GLU A 311 -37.03 0.68 -18.27
#